data_AF-A0A7S1HYS2-F1
#
_entry.id   AF-A0A7S1HYS2-F1
#
_cell.length_a   1.000
_cell.length_b   1.000
_cell.length_c   1.000
_cell.angle_alpha   90.00
_cell.angle_beta   90.00
_cell.angle_gamma   90.00
#
_symmetry.space_group_name_H-M   'P 1'
#
loop_
_entity.id
_entity.type
_entity.pdbx_description
1 polymer ?
#
loop_
_entity_poly.entity_id
_entity_poly.type
_entity_poly.pdbx_seq_one_letter_code
_entity_poly.pdbx_strand_id
1 'polypeptide(L)'
;MVLTFSMCQYLGPKLWARNVSTSRLWAFTPSVAMSPAYAQTTGAMPLHRPRPLVNRHMSSSPTRLGTQVDPTSTTPAPAVATGSKKPKKLSWWKRPFARFFKQPPETPFTLPLTVLDMSNGYVGADYYLLPFTAARLFGSSEILYFMVDSGLTGTLLTTPAVEYLMPLPLKEQVQGLAGAGNIQAELFFLDRMKLNGTYPLRSTVAANVDFFQASMGERMGIDIAGMVGMEFLEQVDIEMDPFNYLCTVYEPGEPYIDETVNRVTLQGTTLPGNLIGVMLQGYRYWGDEENPVGQRAPPILGIVDTGATYSIMNWKAANALGIFEGDPRLAKESTVNMMGVEGKRQKMPLIPMQMEVCGFLEEPEVVKHESENGDTWSMKELVTDDSARIKFEANATMGIGDINFKNLLRRKEIGEYNGPACLIGQDLFMQKRWRLSGAKRTLTFDVDYSPSQWDGTGGMGR
;
A
#
# COMPACT_ATOMS: atom_id res chain seq x y z
N MET A 1 -3.68 -2.79 0.61
CA MET A 1 -4.86 -2.27 1.34
C MET A 1 -4.99 -0.83 0.85
N VAL A 2 -5.88 -0.51 -0.09
CA VAL A 2 -5.82 0.82 -0.70
C VAL A 2 -6.31 1.90 0.27
N LEU A 3 -5.39 2.72 0.73
CA LEU A 3 -5.63 3.89 1.57
C LEU A 3 -5.36 5.15 0.75
N THR A 4 -6.44 5.86 0.40
CA THR A 4 -6.33 7.15 -0.31
C THR A 4 -6.61 8.28 0.66
N PHE A 5 -5.64 9.17 0.81
CA PHE A 5 -5.82 10.46 1.43
C PHE A 5 -5.81 11.50 0.32
N SER A 6 -6.91 12.24 0.17
CA SER A 6 -6.91 13.41 -0.70
C SER A 6 -6.15 14.54 0.00
N MET A 7 -4.81 14.50 0.01
CA MET A 7 -3.96 15.59 0.52
C MET A 7 -3.82 16.75 -0.48
N CYS A 8 -4.45 16.67 -1.66
CA CYS A 8 -4.34 17.63 -2.78
C CYS A 8 -4.72 19.10 -2.49
N GLN A 9 -5.00 19.48 -1.24
CA GLN A 9 -5.27 20.87 -0.86
C GLN A 9 -4.27 21.48 0.14
N TYR A 10 -3.30 20.72 0.67
CA TYR A 10 -2.59 21.15 1.89
C TYR A 10 -1.11 21.52 1.70
N LEU A 11 -0.52 21.25 0.54
CA LEU A 11 0.72 21.90 0.11
C LEU A 11 0.39 23.14 -0.73
N GLY A 12 -0.10 24.18 -0.05
CA GLY A 12 -0.36 25.47 -0.67
C GLY A 12 0.90 26.05 -1.34
N PRO A 13 0.84 26.44 -2.62
CA PRO A 13 1.92 27.11 -3.32
C PRO A 13 2.02 28.56 -2.82
N LYS A 14 2.89 28.81 -1.83
CA LYS A 14 3.37 30.17 -1.55
C LYS A 14 4.62 30.56 -2.34
N LEU A 15 4.96 29.79 -3.38
CA LEU A 15 6.02 30.16 -4.33
C LEU A 15 5.56 30.32 -5.79
N TRP A 16 4.31 30.03 -6.16
CA TRP A 16 3.85 30.23 -7.53
C TRP A 16 2.42 30.81 -7.55
N ALA A 17 2.29 32.03 -8.07
CA ALA A 17 1.02 32.70 -8.31
C ALA A 17 0.79 32.84 -9.83
N ARG A 18 -0.38 32.44 -10.32
CA ARG A 18 -1.38 33.32 -10.97
C ARG A 18 -2.49 32.54 -11.68
N ASN A 19 -3.72 33.08 -11.52
CA ASN A 19 -4.97 32.81 -12.26
C ASN A 19 -5.55 31.40 -11.99
N VAL A 20 -6.77 31.22 -11.49
CA VAL A 20 -8.04 31.54 -12.15
C VAL A 20 -9.21 31.70 -11.14
N SER A 21 -10.16 32.52 -11.59
CA SER A 21 -11.46 32.96 -11.06
C SER A 21 -12.37 31.95 -10.33
N THR A 22 -13.06 32.49 -9.34
CA THR A 22 -14.18 31.98 -8.52
C THR A 22 -15.53 31.90 -9.25
N SER A 23 -16.37 30.92 -8.88
CA SER A 23 -17.86 31.01 -8.90
C SER A 23 -18.48 29.89 -8.06
N ARG A 24 -18.96 30.21 -6.85
CA ARG A 24 -20.38 30.25 -6.37
C ARG A 24 -21.18 28.94 -6.52
N LEU A 25 -21.44 28.20 -5.42
CA LEU A 25 -22.55 28.31 -4.44
C LEU A 25 -23.92 27.84 -4.97
N TRP A 26 -24.38 26.66 -4.55
CA TRP A 26 -25.79 26.34 -4.25
C TRP A 26 -25.85 25.25 -3.16
N ALA A 27 -26.69 25.49 -2.16
CA ALA A 27 -27.01 24.59 -1.06
C ALA A 27 -28.45 24.10 -1.23
N PHE A 28 -28.73 22.84 -0.92
CA PHE A 28 -30.08 22.36 -0.61
C PHE A 28 -30.02 21.32 0.51
N THR A 29 -30.94 21.48 1.45
CA THR A 29 -31.17 20.70 2.67
C THR A 29 -31.99 19.43 2.41
N PRO A 30 -31.94 18.44 3.33
CA PRO A 30 -32.52 17.10 3.11
C PRO A 30 -33.98 17.01 3.55
N SER A 31 -34.74 16.16 2.86
CA SER A 31 -36.07 15.71 3.26
C SER A 31 -36.02 14.28 3.81
N VAL A 32 -36.47 14.15 5.05
CA VAL A 32 -36.70 12.93 5.82
C VAL A 32 -37.98 12.23 5.33
N ALA A 33 -37.98 10.90 5.24
CA ALA A 33 -39.19 10.10 5.34
C ALA A 33 -38.90 8.74 6.01
N MET A 34 -39.81 8.36 6.91
CA MET A 34 -39.72 7.22 7.82
C MET A 34 -40.20 5.90 7.18
N SER A 35 -39.58 4.81 7.65
CA SER A 35 -40.05 3.42 7.90
C SER A 35 -41.53 3.04 7.66
N PRO A 36 -41.86 1.74 7.40
CA PRO A 36 -41.87 0.77 8.51
C PRO A 36 -41.47 -0.70 8.20
N ALA A 37 -40.85 -1.27 9.23
CA ALA A 37 -41.01 -2.62 9.83
C ALA A 37 -41.51 -3.80 8.98
N TYR A 38 -40.77 -4.91 9.03
CA TYR A 38 -41.36 -6.26 9.13
C TYR A 38 -40.55 -7.19 10.03
N ALA A 39 -41.28 -8.16 10.58
CA ALA A 39 -41.05 -8.86 11.83
C ALA A 39 -40.15 -10.12 11.75
N GLN A 40 -39.74 -10.49 12.96
CA GLN A 40 -39.04 -11.68 13.46
C GLN A 40 -39.35 -13.03 12.80
N THR A 41 -38.34 -13.90 12.70
CA THR A 41 -38.45 -15.29 13.15
C THR A 41 -37.11 -15.80 13.70
N THR A 42 -37.23 -16.47 14.84
CA THR A 42 -36.19 -17.08 15.66
C THR A 42 -35.81 -18.47 15.15
N GLY A 43 -34.51 -18.80 15.16
CA GLY A 43 -34.02 -20.16 14.94
C GLY A 43 -32.68 -20.37 15.66
N ALA A 44 -32.75 -20.80 16.92
CA ALA A 44 -31.60 -21.18 17.73
C ALA A 44 -31.18 -22.63 17.45
N MET A 45 -29.87 -22.92 17.44
CA MET A 45 -29.20 -24.24 17.63
C MET A 45 -27.65 -24.04 17.59
N PRO A 46 -26.81 -24.96 18.11
CA PRO A 46 -26.33 -24.92 19.50
C PRO A 46 -24.82 -24.64 19.63
N LEU A 47 -24.45 -24.17 20.82
CA LEU A 47 -23.09 -23.92 21.31
C LEU A 47 -22.26 -25.22 21.40
N HIS A 48 -21.19 -25.31 20.60
CA HIS A 48 -20.09 -26.23 20.87
C HIS A 48 -19.08 -25.57 21.82
N ARG A 49 -18.90 -26.19 23.00
CA ARG A 49 -17.90 -25.81 24.00
C ARG A 49 -16.47 -26.13 23.51
N PRO A 50 -15.47 -25.30 23.82
CA PRO A 50 -14.07 -25.58 23.51
C PRO A 50 -13.47 -26.59 24.49
N ARG A 51 -12.57 -27.44 23.99
CA ARG A 51 -11.70 -28.31 24.81
C ARG A 51 -10.55 -27.48 25.42
N PRO A 52 -10.08 -27.82 26.63
CA PRO A 52 -9.08 -27.03 27.34
C PRO A 52 -7.66 -27.23 26.80
N LEU A 53 -6.93 -26.11 26.74
CA LEU A 53 -5.48 -26.06 26.52
C LEU A 53 -4.74 -26.64 27.74
N VAL A 54 -3.80 -27.55 27.45
CA VAL A 54 -2.86 -28.11 28.43
C VAL A 54 -1.73 -27.10 28.64
N ASN A 55 -1.72 -26.44 29.80
CA ASN A 55 -0.61 -25.65 30.27
C ASN A 55 0.55 -26.58 30.68
N ARG A 56 1.66 -26.56 29.93
CA ARG A 56 2.95 -27.05 30.45
C ARG A 56 3.69 -25.88 31.07
N HIS A 57 3.75 -25.91 32.40
CA HIS A 57 4.72 -25.19 33.21
C HIS A 57 6.14 -25.50 32.72
N MET A 58 6.91 -24.47 32.40
CA MET A 58 8.36 -24.52 32.53
C MET A 58 8.79 -23.64 33.71
N SER A 59 9.70 -24.23 34.46
CA SER A 59 10.18 -23.88 35.78
C SER A 59 10.98 -22.58 35.81
N SER A 60 10.75 -21.83 36.88
CA SER A 60 11.52 -20.69 37.35
C SER A 60 12.86 -21.06 38.02
N SER A 61 13.83 -20.16 37.85
CA SER A 61 14.96 -19.81 38.76
C SER A 61 16.25 -20.66 38.67
N PRO A 62 17.46 -20.13 39.03
CA PRO A 62 17.73 -18.97 39.91
C PRO A 62 18.88 -17.98 39.53
N THR A 63 18.69 -16.73 39.99
CA THR A 63 19.60 -15.90 40.82
C THR A 63 21.12 -15.79 40.55
N ARG A 64 21.62 -14.55 40.41
CA ARG A 64 22.77 -13.95 41.16
C ARG A 64 22.90 -12.44 40.84
N LEU A 65 22.75 -11.55 41.83
CA LEU A 65 23.84 -10.88 42.58
C LEU A 65 24.82 -10.18 41.64
N GLY A 66 24.79 -8.86 41.46
CA GLY A 66 25.12 -7.81 42.45
C GLY A 66 26.27 -7.00 41.80
N THR A 67 26.18 -5.68 41.71
CA THR A 67 27.01 -4.82 42.56
C THR A 67 26.61 -3.36 42.42
N GLN A 68 26.64 -2.74 43.59
CA GLN A 68 26.39 -1.37 43.97
C GLN A 68 27.68 -0.57 43.72
N VAL A 69 27.62 0.53 42.95
CA VAL A 69 28.65 1.59 43.01
C VAL A 69 27.98 2.95 42.81
N ASP A 70 28.02 3.75 43.86
CA ASP A 70 27.97 5.21 43.90
C ASP A 70 28.78 5.59 45.17
N PRO A 71 29.29 6.82 45.38
CA PRO A 71 29.07 8.05 44.61
C PRO A 71 30.34 8.92 44.46
N THR A 72 30.13 10.17 44.03
CA THR A 72 30.96 11.38 44.25
C THR A 72 31.97 11.77 43.18
N SER A 73 31.62 12.82 42.41
CA SER A 73 32.53 13.95 42.23
C SER A 73 31.72 15.24 42.11
N THR A 74 31.87 16.08 43.14
CA THR A 74 31.41 17.47 43.20
C THR A 74 32.43 18.34 42.49
N THR A 75 31.98 19.22 41.60
CA THR A 75 32.83 20.26 40.98
C THR A 75 32.07 21.59 41.03
N PRO A 76 32.73 22.72 41.36
CA PRO A 76 32.05 23.89 41.88
C PRO A 76 31.42 24.78 40.81
N ALA A 77 30.39 25.50 41.24
CA ALA A 77 29.65 26.51 40.49
C ALA A 77 30.52 27.70 40.07
N PRO A 78 30.35 28.26 38.86
CA PRO A 78 30.83 29.59 38.54
C PRO A 78 29.79 30.68 38.81
N ALA A 79 30.34 31.83 39.18
CA ALA A 79 29.73 33.06 39.64
C ALA A 79 28.51 33.58 38.86
N VAL A 80 27.56 34.11 39.65
CA VAL A 80 26.43 34.94 39.22
C VAL A 80 26.94 36.31 38.75
N ALA A 81 26.85 36.58 37.45
CA ALA A 81 27.00 37.93 36.90
C ALA A 81 25.61 38.53 36.64
N THR A 82 25.21 39.47 37.49
CA THR A 82 23.99 40.28 37.34
C THR A 82 24.19 41.37 36.30
N GLY A 83 23.89 41.05 35.04
CA GLY A 83 23.85 42.01 33.93
C GLY A 83 22.47 42.05 33.29
N SER A 84 21.64 43.01 33.70
CA SER A 84 20.31 43.26 33.12
C SER A 84 20.44 43.90 31.72
N LYS A 85 20.53 43.06 30.68
CA LYS A 85 20.34 43.49 29.29
C LYS A 85 18.98 43.00 28.79
N LYS A 86 18.12 43.95 28.41
CA LYS A 86 16.81 43.72 27.78
C LYS A 86 16.92 42.67 26.66
N PRO A 87 16.03 41.67 26.59
CA PRO A 87 16.11 40.63 25.58
C PRO A 87 15.85 41.24 24.20
N LYS A 88 16.88 41.25 23.34
CA LYS A 88 16.69 41.43 21.90
C LYS A 88 15.84 40.25 21.42
N LYS A 89 14.68 40.53 20.82
CA LYS A 89 13.86 39.54 20.10
C LYS A 89 14.72 38.91 19.00
N LEU A 90 15.42 37.81 19.30
CA LEU A 90 16.08 36.97 18.30
C LEU A 90 14.98 36.20 17.56
N SER A 91 14.69 36.59 16.33
CA SER A 91 13.85 35.81 15.43
C SER A 91 14.60 34.56 14.97
N TRP A 92 14.53 33.48 15.76
CA TRP A 92 15.14 32.19 15.44
C TRP A 92 14.55 31.50 14.19
N TRP A 93 13.42 31.98 13.68
CA TRP A 93 12.67 31.38 12.57
C TRP A 93 13.19 31.71 11.15
N LYS A 94 14.29 32.48 11.00
CA LYS A 94 14.78 32.94 9.69
C LYS A 94 16.17 32.43 9.28
N ARG A 95 16.69 31.38 9.91
CA ARG A 95 17.92 30.74 9.42
C ARG A 95 17.54 29.70 8.36
N PRO A 96 18.05 29.78 7.12
CA PRO A 96 17.83 28.72 6.15
C PRO A 96 18.46 27.44 6.70
N PHE A 97 17.65 26.41 6.88
CA PHE A 97 18.06 25.05 7.27
C PHE A 97 18.82 24.35 6.14
N ALA A 98 19.78 25.01 5.49
CA ALA A 98 20.75 24.37 4.61
C ALA A 98 21.83 23.71 5.48
N ARG A 99 21.45 22.66 6.22
CA ARG A 99 22.42 21.82 6.93
C ARG A 99 23.09 20.88 5.95
N PHE A 100 24.41 20.75 6.12
CA PHE A 100 25.31 19.78 5.53
C PHE A 100 24.68 18.37 5.43
N PHE A 101 24.09 18.06 4.28
CA PHE A 101 23.95 16.67 3.88
C PHE A 101 25.33 16.23 3.42
N LYS A 102 25.92 15.24 4.11
CA LYS A 102 26.95 14.40 3.47
C LYS A 102 26.37 13.95 2.13
N GLN A 103 27.18 13.90 1.08
CA GLN A 103 26.72 13.42 -0.22
C GLN A 103 25.89 12.14 -0.02
N PRO A 104 24.70 12.04 -0.64
CA PRO A 104 23.90 10.83 -0.55
C PRO A 104 24.78 9.63 -0.98
N PRO A 105 24.53 8.42 -0.43
CA PRO A 105 25.22 7.24 -0.90
C PRO A 105 25.08 7.14 -2.42
N GLU A 106 26.13 6.69 -3.09
CA GLU A 106 26.07 6.43 -4.53
C GLU A 106 24.94 5.43 -4.81
N THR A 107 24.06 5.78 -5.75
CA THR A 107 23.06 4.87 -6.30
C THR A 107 23.62 4.19 -7.56
N PRO A 108 23.16 2.97 -7.88
CA PRO A 108 22.26 2.16 -7.08
C PRO A 108 22.93 1.57 -5.83
N PHE A 109 22.14 1.28 -4.79
CA PHE A 109 22.61 0.49 -3.64
C PHE A 109 21.61 -0.62 -3.30
N THR A 110 22.13 -1.75 -2.83
CA THR A 110 21.32 -2.93 -2.49
C THR A 110 21.28 -3.13 -0.98
N LEU A 111 20.12 -3.53 -0.48
CA LEU A 111 19.87 -3.85 0.91
C LEU A 111 19.10 -5.18 1.03
N PRO A 112 19.23 -5.91 2.16
CA PRO A 112 18.49 -7.14 2.37
C PRO A 112 16.98 -6.86 2.46
N LEU A 113 16.20 -7.55 1.65
CA LEU A 113 14.74 -7.49 1.65
C LEU A 113 14.20 -8.28 2.84
N THR A 114 13.57 -7.59 3.78
CA THR A 114 12.87 -8.24 4.88
C THR A 114 11.44 -8.56 4.44
N VAL A 115 10.97 -9.76 4.79
CA VAL A 115 9.68 -10.27 4.35
C VAL A 115 8.86 -10.66 5.58
N LEU A 116 7.62 -10.17 5.65
CA LEU A 116 6.65 -10.60 6.64
C LEU A 116 5.92 -11.85 6.10
N ASP A 117 6.40 -13.01 6.53
CA ASP A 117 5.95 -14.33 6.08
C ASP A 117 4.53 -14.69 6.56
N MET A 118 3.62 -14.91 5.62
CA MET A 118 2.22 -15.22 5.93
C MET A 118 1.94 -16.70 6.19
N SER A 119 2.89 -17.60 5.94
CA SER A 119 2.70 -19.06 5.97
C SER A 119 2.32 -19.64 7.34
N ASN A 120 2.57 -18.91 8.44
CA ASN A 120 2.30 -19.34 9.82
C ASN A 120 0.83 -19.17 10.24
N GLY A 121 -0.10 -19.67 9.43
CA GLY A 121 -1.53 -19.70 9.74
C GLY A 121 -2.33 -18.49 9.26
N TYR A 122 -1.70 -17.60 8.47
CA TYR A 122 -2.42 -16.66 7.62
C TYR A 122 -2.43 -17.19 6.19
N VAL A 123 -3.32 -16.67 5.36
CA VAL A 123 -3.43 -17.11 3.97
C VAL A 123 -2.94 -15.96 3.09
N GLY A 124 -1.94 -16.25 2.25
CA GLY A 124 -1.61 -15.50 1.03
C GLY A 124 -0.15 -15.09 0.91
N ALA A 125 0.17 -14.21 -0.04
CA ALA A 125 1.52 -13.73 -0.30
C ALA A 125 2.07 -12.80 0.80
N ASP A 126 3.40 -12.79 0.90
CA ASP A 126 4.14 -12.06 1.92
C ASP A 126 4.17 -10.54 1.67
N TYR A 127 4.58 -9.77 2.69
CA TYR A 127 4.79 -8.33 2.57
C TYR A 127 6.25 -7.94 2.63
N TYR A 128 6.64 -6.97 1.79
CA TYR A 128 7.99 -6.41 1.81
C TYR A 128 8.14 -5.31 2.84
N LEU A 129 9.17 -5.44 3.68
CA LEU A 129 9.56 -4.46 4.68
C LEU A 129 10.93 -3.88 4.33
N LEU A 130 11.07 -2.57 4.45
CA LEU A 130 12.34 -1.87 4.29
C LEU A 130 12.75 -1.19 5.60
N PRO A 131 14.04 -1.18 5.95
CA PRO A 131 14.54 -0.53 7.15
C PRO A 131 14.71 0.98 6.93
N PHE A 132 14.14 1.78 7.82
CA PHE A 132 14.32 3.23 7.85
C PHE A 132 14.96 3.64 9.15
N THR A 133 15.95 4.52 9.09
CA THR A 133 16.41 5.23 10.27
C THR A 133 15.57 6.49 10.43
N ALA A 134 14.89 6.61 11.56
CA ALA A 134 14.13 7.79 11.93
C ALA A 134 14.66 8.33 13.26
N ALA A 135 14.77 9.66 13.36
CA ALA A 135 15.26 10.32 14.57
C ALA A 135 14.08 10.75 15.44
N ARG A 136 14.15 10.46 16.73
CA ARG A 136 13.22 11.05 17.71
C ARG A 136 13.39 12.57 17.72
N LEU A 137 12.31 13.32 18.01
CA LEU A 137 12.37 14.79 18.08
C LEU A 137 13.45 15.31 19.05
N PHE A 138 13.75 14.54 20.11
CA PHE A 138 14.72 14.89 21.14
C PHE A 138 15.73 13.77 21.49
N GLY A 139 16.12 12.93 20.54
CA GLY A 139 16.90 11.74 20.92
C GLY A 139 17.74 11.07 19.84
N SER A 140 18.08 9.81 20.13
CA SER A 140 18.76 8.90 19.23
C SER A 140 17.89 8.58 18.01
N SER A 141 18.56 8.11 16.97
CA SER A 141 17.90 7.49 15.82
C SER A 141 17.88 5.98 15.99
N GLU A 142 16.79 5.33 15.60
CA GLU A 142 16.67 3.87 15.56
C GLU A 142 16.24 3.40 14.17
N ILE A 143 16.46 2.11 13.91
CA ILE A 143 15.99 1.44 12.71
C ILE A 143 14.56 0.96 12.98
N LEU A 144 13.65 1.41 12.14
CA LEU A 144 12.24 1.05 12.13
C LEU A 144 11.92 0.35 10.80
N TYR A 145 11.06 -0.67 10.82
CA TYR A 145 10.63 -1.33 9.60
C TYR A 145 9.31 -0.76 9.11
N PHE A 146 9.26 -0.44 7.82
CA PHE A 146 8.06 0.03 7.16
C PHE A 146 7.69 -0.92 6.03
N MET A 147 6.41 -1.21 5.92
CA MET A 147 5.86 -1.96 4.79
C MET A 147 5.79 -1.08 3.55
N VAL A 148 6.11 -1.62 2.38
CA VAL A 148 6.01 -0.90 1.11
C VAL A 148 4.62 -1.11 0.50
N ASP A 149 3.85 -0.03 0.30
CA ASP A 149 2.48 -0.10 -0.18
C ASP A 149 2.24 0.91 -1.32
N SER A 150 2.35 0.48 -2.58
CA SER A 150 2.04 1.33 -3.74
C SER A 150 0.54 1.64 -3.91
N GLY A 151 -0.34 0.93 -3.19
CA GLY A 151 -1.77 1.22 -3.10
C GLY A 151 -2.09 2.32 -2.10
N LEU A 152 -1.10 2.78 -1.34
CA LEU A 152 -1.20 3.84 -0.37
C LEU A 152 -0.65 5.16 -0.95
N THR A 153 -1.39 6.25 -0.76
CA THR A 153 -1.01 7.57 -1.32
C THR A 153 0.02 8.34 -0.50
N GLY A 154 0.01 8.20 0.83
CA GLY A 154 0.90 8.91 1.75
C GLY A 154 1.53 7.97 2.77
N THR A 155 2.26 8.47 3.76
CA THR A 155 2.85 7.59 4.80
C THR A 155 1.85 7.30 5.91
N LEU A 156 1.86 6.09 6.46
CA LEU A 156 1.14 5.73 7.69
C LEU A 156 2.13 5.43 8.81
N LEU A 157 1.77 5.82 10.03
CA LEU A 157 2.43 5.41 11.26
C LEU A 157 1.45 4.67 12.16
N THR A 158 1.94 3.65 12.85
CA THR A 158 1.21 3.02 13.94
C THR A 158 1.24 3.91 15.19
N THR A 159 0.28 3.72 16.09
CA THR A 159 0.25 4.46 17.36
C THR A 159 1.55 4.31 18.15
N PRO A 160 2.12 3.09 18.33
CA PRO A 160 3.42 2.92 18.99
C PRO A 160 4.56 3.70 18.31
N ALA A 161 4.57 3.76 16.97
CA ALA A 161 5.60 4.50 16.24
C ALA A 161 5.47 6.02 16.45
N VAL A 162 4.24 6.56 16.52
CA VAL A 162 4.01 7.97 16.85
C VAL A 162 4.49 8.29 18.26
N GLU A 163 4.14 7.45 19.25
CA GLU A 163 4.58 7.62 20.64
C GLU A 163 6.11 7.56 20.75
N TYR A 164 6.73 6.64 20.04
CA TYR A 164 8.18 6.44 20.02
C TYR A 164 8.92 7.60 19.34
N LEU A 165 8.51 7.99 18.12
CA LEU A 165 9.17 9.03 17.33
C LEU A 165 8.91 10.44 17.89
N MET A 166 7.77 10.63 18.56
CA MET A 166 7.22 11.92 18.95
C MET A 166 7.25 12.94 17.80
N PRO A 167 6.72 12.59 16.61
CA PRO A 167 6.80 13.47 15.47
C PRO A 167 5.97 14.73 15.70
N LEU A 168 6.26 15.80 14.95
CA LEU A 168 5.59 17.08 15.17
C LEU A 168 4.12 16.98 14.70
N PRO A 169 3.13 17.12 15.59
CA PRO A 169 1.73 17.05 15.19
C PRO A 169 1.36 18.24 14.31
N LEU A 170 0.58 17.99 13.26
CA LEU A 170 -0.07 19.02 12.48
C LEU A 170 -1.44 19.32 13.09
N LYS A 171 -1.91 20.56 12.95
CA LYS A 171 -3.23 20.97 13.51
C LYS A 171 -4.42 20.39 12.76
N GLU A 172 -4.15 19.79 11.61
CA GLU A 172 -5.15 19.29 10.68
C GLU A 172 -5.35 17.80 10.90
N GLN A 173 -6.60 17.36 10.80
CA GLN A 173 -6.95 15.96 10.69
C GLN A 173 -7.36 15.69 9.25
N VAL A 174 -7.05 14.49 8.76
CA VAL A 174 -7.47 14.07 7.43
C VAL A 174 -8.60 13.05 7.56
N GLN A 175 -9.58 13.14 6.67
CA GLN A 175 -10.50 12.05 6.41
C GLN A 175 -9.96 11.26 5.21
N GLY A 176 -9.51 10.04 5.44
CA GLY A 176 -9.03 9.13 4.42
C GLY A 176 -10.04 8.04 4.12
N LEU A 177 -9.97 7.47 2.92
CA LEU A 177 -10.67 6.23 2.59
C LEU A 177 -9.70 5.08 2.79
N ALA A 178 -10.02 4.18 3.71
CA ALA A 178 -9.35 2.91 3.88
C ALA A 178 -10.18 1.75 3.37
N GLY A 179 -9.55 0.57 3.27
CA GLY A 179 -10.26 -0.67 2.97
C GLY A 179 -11.49 -0.87 3.87
N ALA A 180 -11.37 -0.51 5.15
CA ALA A 180 -12.42 -0.63 6.17
C ALA A 180 -13.40 0.56 6.27
N GLY A 181 -13.17 1.66 5.55
CA GLY A 181 -14.07 2.81 5.58
C GLY A 181 -13.40 4.17 5.67
N ASN A 182 -14.21 5.17 5.97
CA ASN A 182 -13.70 6.50 6.26
C ASN A 182 -12.98 6.49 7.61
N ILE A 183 -11.72 6.85 7.61
CA ILE A 183 -10.90 7.00 8.82
C ILE A 183 -10.61 8.48 9.02
N GLN A 184 -10.81 8.98 10.24
CA GLN A 184 -10.24 10.25 10.66
C GLN A 184 -8.89 9.97 11.31
N ALA A 185 -7.82 10.59 10.81
CA ALA A 185 -6.48 10.37 11.30
C ALA A 185 -5.80 11.69 11.65
N GLU A 186 -5.03 11.66 12.74
CA GLU A 186 -4.11 12.73 13.09
C GLU A 186 -2.92 12.73 12.13
N LEU A 187 -2.46 13.92 11.76
CA LEU A 187 -1.35 14.09 10.85
C LEU A 187 -0.09 14.53 11.59
N PHE A 188 1.05 14.01 11.14
CA PHE A 188 2.35 14.28 11.72
C PHE A 188 3.36 14.62 10.63
N PHE A 189 4.22 15.59 10.91
CA PHE A 189 5.34 15.90 10.04
C PHE A 189 6.52 14.99 10.35
N LEU A 190 6.93 14.20 9.36
CA LEU A 190 8.12 13.35 9.45
C LEU A 190 9.26 14.01 8.70
N ASP A 191 10.32 14.34 9.44
CA ASP A 191 11.56 14.88 8.94
C ASP A 191 12.71 13.90 9.19
N ARG A 192 13.75 13.99 8.38
CA ARG A 192 15.03 13.26 8.58
C ARG A 192 14.92 11.75 8.56
N MET A 193 13.92 11.20 7.89
CA MET A 193 13.92 9.77 7.58
C MET A 193 15.05 9.46 6.60
N LYS A 194 15.69 8.32 6.81
CA LYS A 194 16.69 7.78 5.88
C LYS A 194 16.41 6.33 5.60
N LEU A 195 16.40 5.95 4.33
CA LEU A 195 16.34 4.55 3.94
C LEU A 195 17.69 3.89 4.25
N ASN A 196 17.65 2.78 4.98
CA ASN A 196 18.80 2.02 5.47
C ASN A 196 19.86 2.88 6.21
N GLY A 197 19.43 3.97 6.85
CA GLY A 197 20.32 4.90 7.57
C GLY A 197 21.21 5.80 6.71
N THR A 198 21.23 5.59 5.40
CA THR A 198 22.17 6.23 4.48
C THR A 198 21.47 7.20 3.53
N TYR A 199 20.40 6.77 2.85
CA TYR A 199 19.77 7.55 1.80
C TYR A 199 18.73 8.52 2.38
N PRO A 200 18.96 9.85 2.35
CA PRO A 200 18.06 10.81 2.95
C PRO A 200 16.77 10.94 2.13
N LEU A 201 15.64 10.94 2.83
CA LEU A 201 14.32 11.18 2.22
C LEU A 201 13.90 12.62 2.47
N ARG A 202 13.11 13.17 1.55
CA ARG A 202 12.45 14.44 1.76
C ARG A 202 11.42 14.27 2.88
N SER A 203 11.19 15.35 3.63
CA SER A 203 10.18 15.35 4.68
C SER A 203 8.80 15.04 4.09
N THR A 204 8.00 14.27 4.81
CA THR A 204 6.67 13.77 4.40
C THR A 204 5.66 14.01 5.52
N VAL A 205 4.37 13.94 5.18
CA VAL A 205 3.28 13.91 6.17
C VAL A 205 2.84 12.46 6.35
N ALA A 206 2.77 12.01 7.60
CA ALA A 206 2.20 10.71 7.94
C ALA A 206 0.88 10.84 8.69
N ALA A 207 -0.03 9.92 8.42
CA ALA A 207 -1.26 9.75 9.18
C ALA A 207 -1.08 8.67 10.25
N ASN A 208 -1.55 8.92 11.48
CA ASN A 208 -1.59 7.91 12.53
C ASN A 208 -2.78 6.98 12.31
N VAL A 209 -2.50 5.74 11.89
CA VAL A 209 -3.50 4.71 11.61
C VAL A 209 -2.89 3.36 11.95
N ASP A 210 -3.52 2.64 12.89
CA ASP A 210 -3.18 1.25 13.14
C ASP A 210 -3.82 0.33 12.09
N PHE A 211 -3.08 -0.68 11.68
CA PHE A 211 -3.47 -1.61 10.63
C PHE A 211 -3.14 -3.04 11.03
N PHE A 212 -3.92 -3.99 10.47
CA PHE A 212 -3.84 -5.40 10.87
C PHE A 212 -2.45 -6.01 10.69
N GLN A 213 -1.74 -5.63 9.63
CA GLN A 213 -0.40 -6.12 9.33
C GLN A 213 0.60 -5.78 10.45
N ALA A 214 0.48 -4.63 11.12
CA ALA A 214 1.35 -4.28 12.25
C ALA A 214 1.12 -5.22 13.45
N SER A 215 -0.14 -5.46 13.82
CA SER A 215 -0.47 -6.42 14.88
C SER A 215 -0.04 -7.85 14.57
N MET A 216 0.02 -8.20 13.28
CA MET A 216 0.53 -9.49 12.83
C MET A 216 2.05 -9.56 12.92
N GLY A 217 2.76 -8.51 12.49
CA GLY A 217 4.20 -8.36 12.67
C GLY A 217 4.62 -8.56 14.13
N GLU A 218 3.92 -7.92 15.08
CA GLU A 218 4.18 -8.04 16.52
C GLU A 218 4.17 -9.51 16.97
N ARG A 219 3.18 -10.30 16.53
CA ARG A 219 3.07 -11.73 16.87
C ARG A 219 4.22 -12.56 16.29
N MET A 220 4.84 -12.08 15.22
CA MET A 220 6.00 -12.69 14.57
C MET A 220 7.33 -12.13 15.09
N GLY A 221 7.29 -11.21 16.07
CA GLY A 221 8.50 -10.57 16.61
C GLY A 221 9.10 -9.51 15.68
N ILE A 222 8.33 -9.00 14.71
CA ILE A 222 8.74 -7.93 13.80
C ILE A 222 7.92 -6.69 14.12
N ASP A 223 8.56 -5.65 14.65
CA ASP A 223 7.90 -4.38 14.90
C ASP A 223 7.77 -3.56 13.60
N ILE A 224 6.53 -3.39 13.14
CA ILE A 224 6.22 -2.62 11.93
C ILE A 224 5.75 -1.23 12.37
N ALA A 225 6.61 -0.25 12.15
CA ALA A 225 6.36 1.13 12.56
C ALA A 225 5.33 1.84 11.67
N GLY A 226 5.12 1.37 10.45
CA GLY A 226 4.24 2.03 9.51
C GLY A 226 4.22 1.43 8.10
N MET A 227 3.62 2.17 7.19
CA MET A 227 3.61 1.88 5.76
C MET A 227 4.09 3.11 4.99
N VAL A 228 4.93 2.89 3.97
CA VAL A 228 5.36 3.94 3.04
C VAL A 228 4.64 3.79 1.71
N GLY A 229 3.99 4.88 1.28
CA GLY A 229 3.17 4.93 0.08
C GLY A 229 3.86 5.55 -1.13
N MET A 230 3.03 5.97 -2.09
CA MET A 230 3.45 6.65 -3.32
C MET A 230 4.29 7.91 -3.09
N GLU A 231 4.03 8.68 -2.02
CA GLU A 231 4.88 9.83 -1.66
C GLU A 231 6.36 9.45 -1.43
N PHE A 232 6.62 8.26 -0.90
CA PHE A 232 7.97 7.71 -0.77
C PHE A 232 8.46 7.13 -2.10
N LEU A 233 7.62 6.34 -2.78
CA LEU A 233 7.97 5.67 -4.04
C LEU A 233 8.19 6.65 -5.21
N GLU A 234 7.79 7.91 -5.08
CA GLU A 234 8.13 8.99 -6.02
C GLU A 234 9.53 9.57 -5.79
N GLN A 235 10.12 9.32 -4.62
CA GLN A 235 11.45 9.84 -4.25
C GLN A 235 12.59 8.86 -4.52
N VAL A 236 12.28 7.60 -4.83
CA VAL A 236 13.23 6.55 -5.19
C VAL A 236 12.58 5.59 -6.17
N ASP A 237 13.37 4.93 -7.01
CA ASP A 237 12.90 3.72 -7.68
C ASP A 237 13.37 2.51 -6.88
N ILE A 238 12.50 1.50 -6.72
CA ILE A 238 12.81 0.27 -5.98
C ILE A 238 12.72 -0.92 -6.91
N GLU A 239 13.68 -1.81 -6.80
CA GLU A 239 13.66 -3.11 -7.44
C GLU A 239 13.66 -4.20 -6.38
N MET A 240 12.64 -5.04 -6.43
CA MET A 240 12.46 -6.17 -5.53
C MET A 240 12.86 -7.45 -6.24
N ASP A 241 13.83 -8.15 -5.65
CA ASP A 241 14.21 -9.52 -6.02
C ASP A 241 13.74 -10.47 -4.90
N PRO A 242 12.52 -11.01 -4.99
CA PRO A 242 11.98 -11.91 -3.97
C PRO A 242 12.76 -13.21 -3.83
N PHE A 243 13.53 -13.60 -4.84
CA PHE A 243 14.20 -14.89 -4.89
C PHE A 243 15.55 -14.84 -4.18
N ASN A 244 16.26 -13.73 -4.34
CA ASN A 244 17.51 -13.47 -3.64
C ASN A 244 17.33 -12.69 -2.33
N TYR A 245 16.11 -12.28 -1.99
CA TYR A 245 15.81 -11.42 -0.84
C TYR A 245 16.62 -10.12 -0.87
N LEU A 246 16.61 -9.45 -2.01
CA LEU A 246 17.31 -8.18 -2.21
C LEU A 246 16.34 -7.09 -2.65
N CYS A 247 16.58 -5.88 -2.14
CA CYS A 247 15.98 -4.65 -2.65
C CYS A 247 17.09 -3.73 -3.15
N THR A 248 17.03 -3.34 -4.42
CA THR A 248 17.95 -2.36 -4.99
C THR A 248 17.23 -1.03 -5.15
N VAL A 249 17.86 0.03 -4.64
CA VAL A 249 17.33 1.39 -4.65
C VAL A 249 18.11 2.20 -5.66
N TYR A 250 17.40 2.90 -6.54
CA TYR A 250 17.95 3.75 -7.59
C TYR A 250 17.51 5.20 -7.41
N GLU A 251 18.19 6.10 -8.10
CA GLU A 251 17.67 7.46 -8.24
C GLU A 251 16.34 7.45 -9.03
N PRO A 252 15.40 8.37 -8.72
CA PRO A 252 14.14 8.46 -9.43
C PRO A 252 14.34 8.63 -10.93
N GLY A 253 13.83 7.68 -11.69
CA GLY A 253 13.92 7.72 -13.14
C GLY A 253 15.30 7.42 -13.71
N GLU A 254 16.21 6.87 -12.92
CA GLU A 254 17.46 6.32 -13.43
C GLU A 254 17.15 5.24 -14.48
N PRO A 255 17.74 5.26 -15.69
CA PRO A 255 17.50 4.22 -16.68
C PRO A 255 18.01 2.86 -16.18
N TYR A 256 17.48 1.79 -16.73
CA TYR A 256 18.07 0.47 -16.52
C TYR A 256 19.33 0.36 -17.39
N ILE A 257 20.48 -0.02 -16.81
CA ILE A 257 21.77 -0.12 -17.52
C ILE A 257 22.18 -1.58 -17.81
N ASP A 258 21.56 -2.55 -17.18
CA ASP A 258 21.85 -3.96 -17.40
C ASP A 258 21.18 -4.49 -18.68
N GLU A 259 21.93 -4.46 -19.78
CA GLU A 259 21.55 -5.02 -21.08
C GLU A 259 21.52 -6.56 -21.11
N THR A 260 22.02 -7.24 -20.06
CA THR A 260 22.13 -8.70 -20.06
C THR A 260 20.85 -9.42 -19.67
N VAL A 261 19.90 -8.71 -19.07
CA VAL A 261 18.62 -9.26 -18.64
C VAL A 261 17.53 -8.81 -19.59
N ASN A 262 16.83 -9.78 -20.18
CA ASN A 262 15.64 -9.53 -20.97
C ASN A 262 14.53 -9.00 -20.07
N ARG A 263 14.11 -7.75 -20.31
CA ARG A 263 13.15 -7.02 -19.48
C ARG A 263 12.05 -6.42 -20.31
N VAL A 264 10.86 -6.39 -19.74
CA VAL A 264 9.75 -5.59 -20.28
C VAL A 264 9.44 -4.48 -19.30
N THR A 265 9.46 -3.25 -19.80
CA THR A 265 8.99 -2.08 -19.08
C THR A 265 7.55 -1.77 -19.50
N LEU A 266 6.63 -1.91 -18.57
CA LEU A 266 5.24 -1.56 -18.71
C LEU A 266 5.06 -0.10 -18.28
N GLN A 267 4.61 0.71 -19.23
CA GLN A 267 4.19 2.07 -18.93
C GLN A 267 2.84 2.03 -18.21
N GLY A 268 2.76 2.63 -17.03
CA GLY A 268 1.52 2.78 -16.27
C GLY A 268 0.78 4.08 -16.61
N THR A 269 -0.44 4.19 -16.10
CA THR A 269 -1.23 5.45 -16.08
C THR A 269 -1.29 6.00 -14.66
N THR A 270 -1.45 7.32 -14.54
CA THR A 270 -1.74 7.93 -13.24
C THR A 270 -3.22 7.74 -12.90
N LEU A 271 -3.50 7.27 -11.68
CA LEU A 271 -4.83 7.15 -11.09
C LEU A 271 -5.03 8.21 -10.00
N PRO A 272 -6.27 8.44 -9.52
CA PRO A 272 -6.52 9.38 -8.43
C PRO A 272 -5.62 9.12 -7.22
N GLY A 273 -5.12 10.20 -6.62
CA GLY A 273 -4.17 10.10 -5.51
C GLY A 273 -2.75 9.70 -5.93
N ASN A 274 -2.38 9.86 -7.21
CA ASN A 274 -1.08 9.49 -7.76
C ASN A 274 -0.76 7.99 -7.73
N LEU A 275 -1.78 7.14 -7.56
CA LEU A 275 -1.64 5.69 -7.66
C LEU A 275 -1.24 5.28 -9.09
N ILE A 276 -0.63 4.10 -9.21
CA ILE A 276 -0.22 3.56 -10.50
C ILE A 276 -1.28 2.59 -11.00
N GLY A 277 -1.79 2.87 -12.20
CA GLY A 277 -2.65 1.97 -12.94
C GLY A 277 -1.86 1.21 -14.00
N VAL A 278 -2.20 -0.05 -14.22
CA VAL A 278 -1.77 -0.90 -15.35
C VAL A 278 -2.99 -1.66 -15.88
N MET A 279 -2.86 -2.32 -17.03
CA MET A 279 -3.92 -3.23 -17.49
C MET A 279 -3.62 -4.65 -17.04
N LEU A 280 -4.67 -5.37 -16.66
CA LEU A 280 -4.63 -6.78 -16.34
C LEU A 280 -5.46 -7.52 -17.39
N GLN A 281 -4.93 -8.58 -17.99
CA GLN A 281 -5.65 -9.37 -18.97
C GLN A 281 -5.60 -10.84 -18.58
N GLY A 282 -6.75 -11.50 -18.58
CA GLY A 282 -6.87 -12.93 -18.36
C GLY A 282 -7.50 -13.62 -19.56
N TYR A 283 -7.71 -14.93 -19.41
CA TYR A 283 -8.43 -15.74 -20.37
C TYR A 283 -9.83 -16.06 -19.82
N ARG A 284 -10.82 -16.15 -20.71
CA ARG A 284 -12.18 -16.51 -20.32
C ARG A 284 -12.20 -17.93 -19.79
N TYR A 285 -12.67 -18.09 -18.56
CA TYR A 285 -12.89 -19.38 -17.89
C TYR A 285 -14.19 -20.04 -18.33
N TRP A 286 -15.13 -19.22 -18.80
CA TRP A 286 -16.41 -19.66 -19.31
C TRP A 286 -16.81 -18.79 -20.50
N GLY A 287 -17.53 -19.41 -21.43
CA GLY A 287 -17.85 -18.80 -22.71
C GLY A 287 -19.10 -19.38 -23.36
N ASP A 288 -19.67 -18.59 -24.25
CA ASP A 288 -20.65 -19.00 -25.25
C ASP A 288 -19.99 -19.02 -26.64
N GLU A 289 -20.78 -19.15 -27.70
CA GLU A 289 -20.26 -19.14 -29.08
C GLU A 289 -19.59 -17.80 -29.43
N GLU A 290 -20.05 -16.68 -28.87
CA GLU A 290 -19.49 -15.34 -29.13
C GLU A 290 -18.23 -15.06 -28.31
N ASN A 291 -18.08 -15.73 -27.16
CA ASN A 291 -17.04 -15.49 -26.18
C ASN A 291 -16.38 -16.79 -25.69
N PRO A 292 -15.76 -17.61 -26.56
CA PRO A 292 -15.31 -18.95 -26.21
C PRO A 292 -14.32 -19.02 -25.05
N VAL A 293 -14.35 -20.14 -24.32
CA VAL A 293 -13.38 -20.48 -23.27
C VAL A 293 -11.96 -20.45 -23.84
N GLY A 294 -11.02 -19.87 -23.07
CA GLY A 294 -9.63 -19.73 -23.49
C GLY A 294 -9.37 -18.55 -24.44
N GLN A 295 -10.40 -17.80 -24.85
CA GLN A 295 -10.20 -16.51 -25.51
C GLN A 295 -9.70 -15.47 -24.49
N ARG A 296 -8.83 -14.56 -24.91
CA ARG A 296 -8.46 -13.39 -24.10
C ARG A 296 -9.71 -12.58 -23.75
N ALA A 297 -9.91 -12.31 -22.47
CA ALA A 297 -10.96 -11.42 -22.01
C ALA A 297 -10.60 -9.95 -22.31
N PRO A 298 -11.58 -9.05 -22.32
CA PRO A 298 -11.32 -7.61 -22.36
C PRO A 298 -10.36 -7.21 -21.22
N PRO A 299 -9.47 -6.24 -21.45
CA PRO A 299 -8.48 -5.85 -20.46
C PRO A 299 -9.15 -5.09 -19.29
N ILE A 300 -8.69 -5.36 -18.08
CA ILE A 300 -9.22 -4.86 -16.81
C ILE A 300 -8.27 -3.80 -16.26
N LEU A 301 -8.79 -2.66 -15.79
CA LEU A 301 -7.95 -1.64 -15.14
C LEU A 301 -7.46 -2.14 -13.78
N GLY A 302 -6.16 -2.30 -13.61
CA GLY A 302 -5.49 -2.73 -12.39
C GLY A 302 -4.87 -1.57 -11.62
N ILE A 303 -5.01 -1.56 -10.29
CA ILE A 303 -4.24 -0.70 -9.36
C ILE A 303 -3.06 -1.50 -8.82
N VAL A 304 -1.84 -1.00 -8.95
CA VAL A 304 -0.63 -1.62 -8.39
C VAL A 304 -0.63 -1.43 -6.86
N ASP A 305 -0.80 -2.48 -6.08
CA ASP A 305 -0.86 -2.43 -4.60
C ASP A 305 0.07 -3.48 -3.97
N THR A 306 1.31 -3.07 -3.69
CA THR A 306 2.29 -3.92 -3.00
C THR A 306 1.96 -4.15 -1.52
N GLY A 307 0.98 -3.43 -0.95
CA GLY A 307 0.45 -3.65 0.40
C GLY A 307 -0.77 -4.57 0.43
N ALA A 308 -1.02 -5.32 -0.65
CA ALA A 308 -2.05 -6.35 -0.69
C ALA A 308 -1.45 -7.72 -0.93
N THR A 309 -1.76 -8.66 -0.05
CA THR A 309 -1.43 -10.08 -0.18
C THR A 309 -2.03 -10.73 -1.43
N TYR A 310 -3.27 -10.36 -1.80
CA TYR A 310 -3.97 -10.92 -2.94
C TYR A 310 -4.37 -9.84 -3.91
N SER A 311 -4.38 -10.21 -5.18
CA SER A 311 -5.09 -9.47 -6.20
C SER A 311 -6.61 -9.63 -6.00
N ILE A 312 -7.36 -8.53 -6.10
CA ILE A 312 -8.81 -8.51 -5.87
C ILE A 312 -9.50 -7.84 -7.05
N MET A 313 -10.44 -8.52 -7.69
CA MET A 313 -11.22 -7.98 -8.81
C MET A 313 -12.68 -7.76 -8.43
N ASN A 314 -13.30 -6.73 -9.00
CA ASN A 314 -14.74 -6.52 -8.83
C ASN A 314 -15.58 -7.50 -9.65
N TRP A 315 -16.88 -7.57 -9.39
CA TRP A 315 -17.76 -8.49 -10.12
C TRP A 315 -17.82 -8.19 -11.63
N LYS A 316 -17.63 -6.93 -12.04
CA LYS A 316 -17.57 -6.56 -13.46
C LYS A 316 -16.35 -7.18 -14.17
N ALA A 317 -15.20 -7.21 -13.50
CA ALA A 317 -14.00 -7.86 -13.99
C ALA A 317 -14.14 -9.39 -14.01
N ALA A 318 -14.73 -9.98 -12.96
CA ALA A 318 -15.05 -11.41 -12.93
C ALA A 318 -15.97 -11.81 -14.09
N ASN A 319 -17.03 -11.04 -14.34
CA ASN A 319 -17.97 -11.27 -15.45
C ASN A 319 -17.26 -11.19 -16.81
N ALA A 320 -16.30 -10.26 -16.98
CA ALA A 320 -15.50 -10.16 -18.21
C ALA A 320 -14.66 -11.43 -18.46
N LEU A 321 -14.30 -12.16 -17.40
CA LEU A 321 -13.61 -13.45 -17.44
C LEU A 321 -14.57 -14.66 -17.49
N GLY A 322 -15.89 -14.43 -17.54
CA GLY A 322 -16.92 -15.49 -17.58
C GLY A 322 -17.28 -16.07 -16.21
N ILE A 323 -17.03 -15.33 -15.12
CA ILE A 323 -17.34 -15.76 -13.75
C ILE A 323 -18.41 -14.84 -13.18
N PHE A 324 -19.53 -15.42 -12.73
CA PHE A 324 -20.73 -14.67 -12.34
C PHE A 324 -21.04 -14.82 -10.86
N GLU A 325 -21.79 -13.86 -10.31
CA GLU A 325 -22.31 -13.96 -8.95
C GLU A 325 -23.27 -15.15 -8.83
N GLY A 326 -23.06 -15.99 -7.82
CA GLY A 326 -23.84 -17.23 -7.62
C GLY A 326 -23.36 -18.43 -8.43
N ASP A 327 -22.23 -18.34 -9.14
CA ASP A 327 -21.63 -19.47 -9.83
C ASP A 327 -21.34 -20.64 -8.85
N PRO A 328 -21.89 -21.85 -9.09
CA PRO A 328 -21.74 -22.99 -8.18
C PRO A 328 -20.30 -23.40 -7.89
N ARG A 329 -19.35 -23.03 -8.76
CA ARG A 329 -17.93 -23.32 -8.58
C ARG A 329 -17.35 -22.54 -7.39
N LEU A 330 -17.80 -21.30 -7.20
CA LEU A 330 -17.34 -20.43 -6.10
C LEU A 330 -17.69 -20.99 -4.72
N ALA A 331 -18.72 -21.83 -4.63
CA ALA A 331 -19.16 -22.41 -3.35
C ALA A 331 -18.13 -23.37 -2.74
N LYS A 332 -17.20 -23.91 -3.55
CA LYS A 332 -16.17 -24.86 -3.11
C LYS A 332 -14.83 -24.19 -2.82
N GLU A 333 -14.68 -22.94 -3.24
CA GLU A 333 -13.41 -22.24 -3.16
C GLU A 333 -13.13 -21.72 -1.75
N SER A 334 -11.84 -21.56 -1.45
CA SER A 334 -11.42 -20.86 -0.24
C SER A 334 -11.90 -19.41 -0.27
N THR A 335 -12.15 -18.81 0.90
CA THR A 335 -12.63 -17.43 0.99
C THR A 335 -11.75 -16.62 1.92
N VAL A 336 -11.51 -15.37 1.56
CA VAL A 336 -10.94 -14.37 2.45
C VAL A 336 -12.03 -13.44 2.94
N ASN A 337 -11.92 -13.03 4.20
CA ASN A 337 -12.80 -12.00 4.74
C ASN A 337 -12.10 -10.65 4.57
N MET A 338 -12.64 -9.80 3.70
CA MET A 338 -12.21 -8.41 3.62
C MET A 338 -13.14 -7.57 4.49
N MET A 339 -12.61 -6.58 5.19
CA MET A 339 -13.44 -5.51 5.74
C MET A 339 -13.67 -4.51 4.63
N GLY A 340 -14.92 -4.36 4.19
CA GLY A 340 -15.33 -3.36 3.22
C GLY A 340 -15.43 -1.98 3.84
N VAL A 341 -15.65 -0.98 2.98
CA VAL A 341 -15.60 0.45 3.32
C VAL A 341 -16.76 0.89 4.24
N GLU A 342 -17.75 0.03 4.42
CA GLU A 342 -18.84 0.23 5.38
C GLU A 342 -18.54 -0.39 6.75
N GLY A 343 -17.31 -0.86 7.00
CA GLY A 343 -16.94 -1.65 8.17
C GLY A 343 -17.54 -3.07 8.18
N LYS A 344 -18.28 -3.44 7.13
CA LYS A 344 -18.89 -4.76 6.99
C LYS A 344 -17.88 -5.76 6.46
N ARG A 345 -17.86 -6.95 7.04
CA ARG A 345 -17.07 -8.06 6.51
C ARG A 345 -17.73 -8.61 5.25
N GLN A 346 -16.98 -8.67 4.17
CA GLN A 346 -17.35 -9.29 2.91
C GLN A 346 -16.50 -10.55 2.73
N LYS A 347 -17.15 -11.66 2.40
CA LYS A 347 -16.46 -12.87 1.96
C LYS A 347 -16.16 -12.76 0.48
N MET A 348 -14.91 -12.98 0.10
CA MET A 348 -14.46 -12.99 -1.28
C MET A 348 -13.93 -14.39 -1.60
N PRO A 349 -14.54 -15.14 -2.52
CA PRO A 349 -13.96 -16.38 -3.01
C PRO A 349 -12.63 -16.10 -3.69
N LEU A 350 -11.66 -16.98 -3.45
CA LEU A 350 -10.35 -16.96 -4.08
C LEU A 350 -10.33 -17.97 -5.22
N ILE A 351 -9.91 -17.57 -6.41
CA ILE A 351 -9.84 -18.45 -7.57
C ILE A 351 -8.43 -18.35 -8.20
N PRO A 352 -7.77 -19.49 -8.47
CA PRO A 352 -6.53 -19.48 -9.22
C PRO A 352 -6.80 -19.04 -10.66
N MET A 353 -6.16 -17.95 -11.11
CA MET A 353 -6.28 -17.45 -12.47
C MET A 353 -4.94 -17.18 -13.15
N GLN A 354 -4.84 -17.52 -14.43
CA GLN A 354 -3.70 -17.11 -15.24
C GLN A 354 -3.93 -15.69 -15.76
N MET A 355 -3.10 -14.77 -15.28
CA MET A 355 -3.20 -13.35 -15.61
C MET A 355 -1.92 -12.86 -16.29
N GLU A 356 -2.05 -11.85 -17.12
CA GLU A 356 -0.98 -11.09 -17.75
C GLU A 356 -1.10 -9.63 -17.34
N VAL A 357 0.01 -8.97 -17.00
CA VAL A 357 0.03 -7.52 -16.76
C VAL A 357 0.54 -6.85 -18.03
N CYS A 358 -0.17 -5.81 -18.47
CA CYS A 358 0.08 -5.09 -19.71
C CYS A 358 0.29 -3.60 -19.43
N GLY A 359 1.24 -3.01 -20.15
CA GLY A 359 1.49 -1.58 -20.13
C GLY A 359 0.51 -0.82 -21.05
N PHE A 360 0.47 0.48 -20.86
CA PHE A 360 -0.22 1.44 -21.72
C PHE A 360 0.75 1.92 -22.82
N LEU A 361 0.38 1.81 -24.10
CA LEU A 361 1.17 2.47 -25.16
C LEU A 361 0.97 3.99 -25.14
N GLU A 362 -0.25 4.40 -24.81
CA GLU A 362 -0.69 5.80 -24.70
C GLU A 362 -1.56 5.93 -23.45
N GLU A 363 -1.72 7.16 -22.94
CA GLU A 363 -2.59 7.41 -21.80
C GLU A 363 -4.02 6.93 -22.11
N PRO A 364 -4.60 6.06 -21.28
CA PRO A 364 -5.85 5.41 -21.64
C PRO A 364 -7.01 6.39 -21.72
N GLU A 365 -7.72 6.34 -22.85
CA GLU A 365 -9.01 6.99 -22.99
C GLU A 365 -10.09 6.15 -22.31
N VAL A 366 -10.72 6.72 -21.28
CA VAL A 366 -11.84 6.10 -20.58
C VAL A 366 -13.13 6.44 -21.35
N VAL A 367 -13.80 5.42 -21.89
CA VAL A 367 -15.02 5.57 -22.67
C VAL A 367 -16.24 5.27 -21.78
N LYS A 368 -17.16 6.23 -21.73
CA LYS A 368 -18.46 6.08 -21.08
C LYS A 368 -19.46 5.48 -22.05
N HIS A 369 -20.10 4.38 -21.66
CA HIS A 369 -21.21 3.77 -22.39
C HIS A 369 -22.49 3.98 -21.61
N GLU A 370 -23.37 4.82 -22.15
CA GLU A 370 -24.68 5.08 -21.57
C GLU A 370 -25.61 3.89 -21.82
N SER A 371 -26.27 3.40 -20.78
CA SER A 371 -27.22 2.28 -20.88
C SER A 371 -28.40 2.49 -19.94
N GLU A 372 -29.55 1.87 -20.27
CA GLU A 372 -30.74 1.91 -19.42
C GLU A 372 -30.50 1.32 -18.02
N ASN A 373 -29.53 0.40 -17.89
CA ASN A 373 -29.14 -0.24 -16.63
C ASN A 373 -28.04 0.52 -15.88
N GLY A 374 -27.79 1.77 -16.27
CA GLY A 374 -26.76 2.65 -15.73
C GLY A 374 -25.49 2.67 -16.59
N ASP A 375 -24.71 3.71 -16.38
CA ASP A 375 -23.50 3.97 -17.17
C ASP A 375 -22.43 2.90 -16.88
N THR A 376 -21.83 2.36 -17.93
CA THR A 376 -20.67 1.48 -17.83
C THR A 376 -19.45 2.15 -18.44
N TRP A 377 -18.27 1.75 -17.95
CA TRP A 377 -17.01 2.33 -18.40
C TRP A 377 -16.13 1.23 -18.96
N SER A 378 -15.54 1.48 -20.12
CA SER A 378 -14.49 0.64 -20.66
C SER A 378 -13.27 1.49 -20.95
N MET A 379 -12.10 0.86 -20.92
CA MET A 379 -10.92 1.45 -21.54
C MET A 379 -11.06 1.25 -23.04
N LYS A 380 -10.82 2.30 -23.83
CA LYS A 380 -10.69 2.13 -25.28
C LYS A 380 -9.65 1.04 -25.53
N GLU A 381 -9.93 0.13 -26.45
CA GLU A 381 -9.06 -1.01 -26.73
C GLU A 381 -7.67 -0.48 -27.08
N LEU A 382 -6.75 -0.63 -26.13
CA LEU A 382 -5.36 -0.34 -26.34
C LEU A 382 -4.80 -1.61 -26.95
N VAL A 383 -4.40 -1.50 -28.22
CA VAL A 383 -3.59 -2.53 -28.87
C VAL A 383 -2.30 -2.60 -28.07
N THR A 384 -2.20 -3.52 -27.11
CA THR A 384 -0.94 -3.78 -26.44
C THR A 384 -0.19 -4.79 -27.30
N ASP A 385 0.91 -4.33 -27.90
CA ASP A 385 1.90 -5.20 -28.52
C ASP A 385 2.29 -6.29 -27.53
N ASP A 386 2.54 -7.51 -28.00
CA ASP A 386 2.97 -8.60 -27.14
C ASP A 386 4.28 -8.27 -26.42
N SER A 387 5.08 -7.33 -26.96
CA SER A 387 6.28 -6.78 -26.31
C SER A 387 5.98 -5.97 -25.03
N ALA A 388 4.76 -5.49 -24.84
CA ALA A 388 4.32 -4.69 -23.69
C ALA A 388 3.47 -5.50 -22.69
N ARG A 389 3.76 -6.81 -22.59
CA ARG A 389 3.04 -7.77 -21.75
C ARG A 389 4.00 -8.61 -20.93
N ILE A 390 3.60 -8.89 -19.71
CA ILE A 390 4.26 -9.83 -18.81
C ILE A 390 3.30 -10.94 -18.47
N LYS A 391 3.73 -12.16 -18.82
CA LYS A 391 3.05 -13.40 -18.41
C LYS A 391 3.67 -13.89 -17.12
N PHE A 392 2.81 -14.34 -16.22
CA PHE A 392 3.21 -14.96 -14.96
C PHE A 392 3.19 -16.48 -15.13
N GLU A 393 4.13 -17.16 -14.47
CA GLU A 393 4.34 -18.60 -14.63
C GLU A 393 3.29 -19.41 -13.86
N ALA A 394 2.92 -18.94 -12.67
CA ALA A 394 1.90 -19.54 -11.83
C ALA A 394 0.57 -18.78 -11.92
N ASN A 395 -0.51 -19.48 -11.58
CA ASN A 395 -1.80 -18.84 -11.40
C ASN A 395 -1.75 -17.88 -10.20
N ALA A 396 -2.25 -16.66 -10.39
CA ALA A 396 -2.52 -15.73 -9.32
C ALA A 396 -3.75 -16.19 -8.52
N THR A 397 -3.77 -15.94 -7.21
CA THR A 397 -4.92 -16.30 -6.38
C THR A 397 -5.82 -15.08 -6.25
N MET A 398 -6.80 -14.96 -7.15
CA MET A 398 -7.62 -13.78 -7.29
C MET A 398 -8.83 -13.82 -6.36
N GLY A 399 -8.97 -12.83 -5.48
CA GLY A 399 -10.21 -12.58 -4.75
C GLY A 399 -11.27 -11.92 -5.64
N ILE A 400 -12.51 -12.39 -5.57
CA ILE A 400 -13.64 -11.73 -6.25
C ILE A 400 -14.52 -11.00 -5.24
N GLY A 401 -14.66 -9.70 -5.41
CA GLY A 401 -15.58 -8.89 -4.64
C GLY A 401 -15.42 -7.40 -4.89
N ASP A 402 -16.50 -6.67 -4.62
CA ASP A 402 -16.52 -5.22 -4.78
C ASP A 402 -15.82 -4.52 -3.61
N ILE A 403 -14.54 -4.18 -3.81
CA ILE A 403 -13.94 -3.09 -3.05
C ILE A 403 -14.42 -1.75 -3.63
N ASN A 404 -14.22 -0.64 -2.93
CA ASN A 404 -14.74 0.67 -3.34
C ASN A 404 -13.95 1.32 -4.50
N PHE A 405 -13.77 0.58 -5.60
CA PHE A 405 -13.19 1.06 -6.85
C PHE A 405 -13.91 2.30 -7.38
N LYS A 406 -15.23 2.41 -7.17
CA LYS A 406 -16.04 3.57 -7.59
C LYS A 406 -15.45 4.89 -7.07
N ASN A 407 -15.08 4.92 -5.79
CA ASN A 407 -14.46 6.08 -5.16
C ASN A 407 -12.96 6.17 -5.43
N LEU A 408 -12.25 5.03 -5.38
CA LEU A 408 -10.79 4.99 -5.59
C LEU A 408 -10.38 5.45 -6.99
N LEU A 409 -11.20 5.16 -8.00
CA LEU A 409 -10.95 5.48 -9.40
C LEU A 409 -11.80 6.66 -9.89
N ARG A 410 -12.46 7.38 -8.98
CA ARG A 410 -13.27 8.55 -9.32
C ARG A 410 -12.40 9.65 -9.93
N ARG A 411 -12.72 10.11 -11.14
CA ARG A 411 -12.10 11.33 -11.72
C ARG A 411 -13.15 12.42 -11.92
N LYS A 412 -12.69 13.66 -12.06
CA LYS A 412 -13.59 14.82 -12.18
C LYS A 412 -14.38 14.77 -13.50
N GLU A 413 -13.75 14.27 -14.54
CA GLU A 413 -14.24 14.21 -15.92
C GLU A 413 -15.26 13.10 -16.11
N ILE A 414 -15.04 11.96 -15.44
CA ILE A 414 -15.85 10.75 -15.60
C ILE A 414 -16.84 10.54 -14.44
N GLY A 415 -16.59 11.08 -13.25
CA GLY A 415 -17.36 10.75 -12.06
C GLY A 415 -16.94 9.39 -11.48
N GLU A 416 -17.90 8.65 -10.92
CA GLU A 416 -17.64 7.34 -10.31
C GLU A 416 -17.30 6.28 -11.36
N TYR A 417 -16.18 5.59 -11.16
CA TYR A 417 -15.78 4.52 -12.09
C TYR A 417 -16.64 3.28 -11.89
N ASN A 418 -17.38 2.91 -12.93
CA ASN A 418 -18.29 1.75 -12.93
C ASN A 418 -17.89 0.73 -14.01
N GLY A 419 -16.59 0.47 -14.19
CA GLY A 419 -16.05 -0.52 -15.12
C GLY A 419 -15.41 -1.72 -14.43
N PRO A 420 -14.92 -2.72 -15.20
CA PRO A 420 -14.02 -3.75 -14.70
C PRO A 420 -12.80 -3.14 -14.02
N ALA A 421 -12.51 -3.55 -12.79
CA ALA A 421 -11.35 -3.10 -12.04
C ALA A 421 -10.75 -4.23 -11.21
N CYS A 422 -9.43 -4.14 -11.01
CA CYS A 422 -8.66 -5.03 -10.17
C CYS A 422 -7.69 -4.22 -9.30
N LEU A 423 -7.40 -4.74 -8.12
CA LEU A 423 -6.27 -4.40 -7.29
C LEU A 423 -5.27 -5.53 -7.51
N ILE A 424 -4.02 -5.21 -7.85
CA ILE A 424 -2.95 -6.16 -8.17
C ILE A 424 -2.05 -6.26 -6.95
N GLY A 425 -2.02 -7.45 -6.35
CA GLY A 425 -1.30 -7.73 -5.11
C GLY A 425 0.00 -8.50 -5.30
N GLN A 426 0.58 -8.88 -4.16
CA GLN A 426 1.85 -9.59 -4.03
C GLN A 426 1.82 -11.00 -4.61
N ASP A 427 0.66 -11.61 -4.73
CA ASP A 427 0.50 -12.92 -5.38
C ASP A 427 1.00 -12.93 -6.84
N LEU A 428 0.99 -11.79 -7.52
CA LEU A 428 1.63 -11.61 -8.82
C LEU A 428 3.08 -11.11 -8.70
N PHE A 429 3.32 -10.09 -7.88
CA PHE A 429 4.65 -9.46 -7.76
C PHE A 429 5.73 -10.40 -7.20
N MET A 430 5.37 -11.37 -6.37
CA MET A 430 6.35 -12.33 -5.82
C MET A 430 6.83 -13.35 -6.84
N GLN A 431 6.16 -13.50 -7.98
CA GLN A 431 6.51 -14.51 -8.99
C GLN A 431 7.63 -14.07 -9.93
N LYS A 432 8.05 -12.80 -9.89
CA LYS A 432 9.10 -12.25 -10.75
C LYS A 432 9.93 -11.20 -10.01
N ARG A 433 11.14 -10.95 -10.49
CA ARG A 433 11.89 -9.76 -10.12
C ARG A 433 11.26 -8.57 -10.83
N TRP A 434 11.03 -7.48 -10.09
CA TRP A 434 10.36 -6.31 -10.63
C TRP A 434 10.98 -5.02 -10.09
N ARG A 435 10.91 -3.96 -10.90
CA ARG A 435 11.26 -2.60 -10.54
C ARG A 435 10.06 -1.67 -10.69
N LEU A 436 9.78 -0.91 -9.65
CA LEU A 436 8.79 0.15 -9.66
C LEU A 436 9.48 1.50 -9.67
N SER A 437 9.18 2.31 -10.68
CA SER A 437 9.48 3.74 -10.67
C SER A 437 8.22 4.52 -10.39
N GLY A 438 8.07 5.02 -9.17
CA GLY A 438 6.92 5.85 -8.83
C GLY A 438 6.90 7.12 -9.67
N ALA A 439 8.02 7.83 -9.76
CA ALA A 439 8.11 9.09 -10.51
C ALA A 439 7.75 8.95 -12.00
N LYS A 440 8.17 7.85 -12.65
CA LYS A 440 7.86 7.59 -14.07
C LYS A 440 6.56 6.82 -14.31
N ARG A 441 5.94 6.29 -13.25
CA ARG A 441 4.77 5.40 -13.32
C ARG A 441 5.05 4.16 -14.17
N THR A 442 6.23 3.58 -14.06
CA THR A 442 6.60 2.38 -14.83
C THR A 442 6.81 1.18 -13.93
N LEU A 443 6.42 0.01 -14.42
CA LEU A 443 6.74 -1.28 -13.84
C LEU A 443 7.63 -2.06 -14.81
N THR A 444 8.82 -2.45 -14.38
CA THR A 444 9.71 -3.29 -15.18
C THR A 444 9.76 -4.68 -14.57
N PHE A 445 9.73 -5.70 -15.41
CA PHE A 445 9.85 -7.10 -14.99
C PHE A 445 10.94 -7.81 -15.78
N ASP A 446 11.62 -8.74 -15.13
CA ASP A 446 12.53 -9.67 -15.80
C ASP A 446 11.68 -10.77 -16.49
N VAL A 447 11.88 -10.97 -17.79
CA VAL A 447 11.07 -11.90 -18.61
C VAL A 447 11.47 -13.34 -18.29
N ASP A 448 12.77 -13.61 -18.40
CA ASP A 448 13.36 -14.96 -18.35
C ASP A 448 13.79 -15.36 -16.95
N TYR A 449 13.47 -14.54 -15.94
CA TYR A 449 13.72 -14.89 -14.55
C TYR A 449 12.64 -15.87 -14.07
N SER A 450 12.89 -17.14 -14.34
CA SER A 450 12.20 -18.26 -13.71
C SER A 450 13.16 -18.85 -12.67
N PRO A 451 12.84 -18.82 -11.37
CA PRO A 451 13.59 -19.60 -10.42
C PRO A 451 13.32 -21.05 -10.78
N SER A 452 14.36 -21.79 -11.17
CA SER A 452 14.29 -23.23 -11.42
C SER A 452 13.84 -24.07 -10.20
N GLN A 453 13.41 -23.42 -9.11
CA GLN A 453 13.04 -23.98 -7.82
C GLN A 453 11.74 -23.42 -7.24
N TRP A 454 10.98 -22.57 -7.94
CA TRP A 454 9.68 -22.11 -7.44
C TRP A 454 8.59 -23.14 -7.78
N ASP A 455 8.18 -23.95 -6.80
CA ASP A 455 7.21 -25.03 -7.01
C ASP A 455 5.73 -24.58 -6.97
N GLY A 456 5.47 -23.28 -6.72
CA GLY A 456 4.14 -22.67 -6.82
C GLY A 456 3.11 -23.15 -5.79
N THR A 457 3.41 -24.20 -5.04
CA THR A 457 2.60 -24.74 -3.96
C THR A 457 3.26 -24.32 -2.66
N GLY A 458 2.86 -23.17 -2.12
CA GLY A 458 3.37 -22.56 -0.88
C GLY A 458 3.43 -23.49 0.33
N GLY A 459 4.41 -24.38 0.33
CA GLY A 459 4.84 -25.25 1.41
C GLY A 459 6.34 -25.22 1.40
N MET A 460 6.92 -24.07 1.79
CA MET A 460 8.33 -23.97 2.08
C MET A 460 8.65 -25.03 3.15
N GLY A 461 9.33 -26.10 2.75
CA GLY A 461 10.20 -26.83 3.66
C GLY A 461 11.33 -25.89 4.05
N ARG A 462 11.10 -25.08 5.08
CA ARG A 462 12.11 -24.30 5.80
C ARG A 462 12.15 -24.74 7.25
#